data_AF-A0A376YI86-F1
#
_entry.id   AF-A0A376YI86-F1
#
_cell.length_a   1.000
_cell.length_b   1.000
_cell.length_c   1.000
_cell.angle_alpha   90.00
_cell.angle_beta   90.00
_cell.angle_gamma   90.00
#
_symmetry.space_group_name_H-M   'P 1'
#
loop_
_entity.id
_entity.type
_entity.pdbx_description
1 polymer ?
#
loop_
_entity_poly.entity_id
_entity_poly.type
_entity_poly.pdbx_seq_one_letter_code
_entity_poly.pdbx_strand_id
1 'polypeptide(L)' 'MEALLQLKGIDKAFPGVKALSGAALNVYPAA' A
#
# COMPACT_ATOMS: atom_id res chain seq x y z
N MET A 1 -3.73 15.85 8.76
CA MET A 1 -4.12 14.58 9.42
C MET A 1 -2.93 13.65 9.28
N GLU A 2 -2.36 13.22 10.41
CA GLU A 2 -1.24 12.27 10.41
C GLU A 2 -1.80 10.84 10.30
N ALA A 3 -1.23 10.05 9.38
CA ALA A 3 -1.65 8.66 9.23
C ALA A 3 -0.99 7.82 10.33
N LEU A 4 -1.76 6.92 10.94
CA LEU A 4 -1.25 5.98 11.94
C LEU A 4 -0.22 5.01 11.34
N LEU A 5 -0.42 4.67 10.07
CA LEU A 5 0.47 3.80 9.30
C LEU A 5 0.57 4.32 7.86
N GLN A 6 1.78 4.35 7.33
CA GLN A 6 2.04 4.65 5.92
C GLN A 6 2.92 3.56 5.32
N LEU A 7 2.44 2.94 4.25
CA LEU A 7 3.21 2.02 3.42
C LEU A 7 3.33 2.61 2.02
N LYS A 8 4.54 2.60 1.46
CA LYS A 8 4.85 3.12 0.12
C LYS A 8 5.67 2.09 -0.65
N GLY A 9 5.58 2.11 -1.97
CA GLY A 9 6.37 1.22 -2.82
C GLY A 9 5.95 -0.25 -2.69
N ILE A 10 4.65 -0.50 -2.49
CA ILE A 10 4.14 -1.87 -2.36
C ILE A 10 4.11 -2.52 -3.75
N ASP A 11 5.06 -3.42 -3.97
CA ASP A 11 5.11 -4.28 -5.14
C ASP A 11 4.66 -5.70 -4.81
N LYS A 12 3.89 -6.31 -5.71
CA LYS A 12 3.51 -7.72 -5.60
C LYS A 12 3.42 -8.34 -6.98
N ALA A 13 4.12 -9.45 -7.17
CA ALA A 13 4.03 -10.26 -8.37
C ALA A 13 3.59 -11.69 -8.03
N PHE A 14 2.86 -12.28 -8.95
CA PHE A 14 2.64 -13.73 -9.09
C PHE A 14 3.17 -14.15 -10.47
N PRO A 15 3.42 -15.45 -10.73
CA PRO A 15 3.86 -15.88 -12.05
C PRO A 15 2.94 -15.34 -13.16
N GLY A 16 3.51 -14.61 -14.12
CA GLY A 16 2.79 -14.00 -15.24
C GLY A 16 1.93 -12.77 -14.91
N VAL A 17 1.85 -12.32 -13.65
CA VAL A 17 1.00 -11.19 -13.25
C VAL A 17 1.72 -10.25 -12.28
N LYS A 18 1.81 -8.96 -12.65
CA LYS A 18 2.19 -7.89 -11.72
C LYS A 18 0.94 -7.39 -11.01
N ALA A 19 0.68 -7.89 -9.80
CA ALA A 19 -0.53 -7.59 -9.04
C ALA A 19 -0.53 -6.20 -8.42
N LEU A 20 0.62 -5.75 -7.90
CA LEU A 20 0.81 -4.40 -7.38
C LEU A 20 2.12 -3.84 -7.94
N SER A 21 2.09 -2.55 -8.26
CA SER A 21 3.22 -1.82 -8.84
C SER A 21 3.35 -0.46 -8.15
N GLY A 22 4.23 -0.37 -7.17
CA GLY A 22 4.46 0.87 -6.42
C GLY A 22 3.24 1.40 -5.68
N ALA A 23 2.35 0.51 -5.22
CA ALA A 23 1.13 0.93 -4.54
C ALA A 23 1.44 1.59 -3.17
N ALA A 24 0.49 2.38 -2.67
CA ALA A 24 0.59 3.07 -1.39
C ALA A 24 -0.66 2.84 -0.54
N LEU A 25 -0.49 2.74 0.78
CA LEU A 25 -1.56 2.57 1.75
C LEU A 25 -1.34 3.50 2.94
N ASN A 26 -2.38 4.27 3.28
CA ASN A 26 -2.41 5.08 4.49
C ASN A 26 -3.58 4.61 5.36
N VAL A 27 -3.31 4.37 6.65
CA VAL A 27 -4.34 4.06 7.64
C VAL A 27 -4.53 5.26 8.55
N TYR A 28 -5.79 5.64 8.76
CA TYR A 28 -6.18 6.74 9.64
C TYR A 28 -7.00 6.19 10.80
N PRO A 29 -7.04 6.88 11.97
CA PRO A 29 -7.96 6.50 13.04
C PRO A 29 -9.40 6.52 12.53
N ALA A 30 -10.22 5.57 12.97
CA ALA A 30 -11.66 5.71 12.85
C ALA A 30 -12.10 6.85 13.78
N ALA A 31 -12.94 7.76 13.27
CA ALA A 31 -13.53 8.83 14.08
C ALA A 31 -14.44 8.26 15.18
#